data_AF-A0A7S4M327-F1
#
_entry.id   AF-A0A7S4M327-F1
#
_cell.length_a   1.000
_cell.length_b   1.000
_cell.length_c   1.000
_cell.angle_alpha   90.00
_cell.angle_beta   90.00
_cell.angle_gamma   90.00
#
_symmetry.space_group_name_H-M   'P 1'
#
loop_
_entity.id
_entity.type
_entity.pdbx_description
1 polymer ?
#
loop_
_entity_poly.entity_id
_entity_poly.type
_entity_poly.pdbx_seq_one_letter_code
_entity_poly.pdbx_strand_id
1 'polypeptide(L)'
;RVASEFSLGGTGLEPPAAFSWRSRGGRSYVSEAYNQHIPQYCGSCWAFAATGVLADRWYIKEVLHSNLTDALLRRLSSQYVLSCGNNVSKCGTCNGGSDALVYRLAQLARIPD
;
A
#
# COMPACT_ATOMS: atom_id res chain seq x y z
N ARG A 1 -3.33 29.32 15.40
CA ARG A 1 -2.12 29.01 16.20
C ARG A 1 -1.31 28.02 15.39
N VAL A 2 -0.07 28.38 15.09
CA VAL A 2 0.83 27.69 14.15
C VAL A 2 1.16 26.30 14.70
N ALA A 3 0.93 25.25 13.90
CA ALA A 3 1.46 23.91 14.22
C ALA A 3 2.96 23.94 13.91
N SER A 4 3.76 23.99 14.98
CA SER A 4 5.22 23.98 14.92
C SER A 4 5.75 22.71 14.29
N GLU A 5 6.86 22.87 13.58
CA GLU A 5 7.69 21.85 12.95
C GLU A 5 7.88 20.59 13.82
N PHE A 6 7.52 19.44 13.27
CA PHE A 6 7.78 18.14 13.90
C PHE A 6 9.24 17.74 13.64
N SER A 7 10.13 18.15 14.54
CA SER A 7 11.47 17.57 14.64
C SER A 7 11.35 16.17 15.24
N LEU A 8 11.97 15.18 14.59
CA LEU A 8 12.13 13.80 15.11
C LEU A 8 13.15 13.73 16.26
N GLY A 9 13.21 14.76 17.11
CA GLY A 9 14.07 14.86 18.28
C GLY A 9 13.24 14.71 19.55
N GLY A 10 12.89 13.48 19.92
CA GLY A 10 12.18 13.19 21.17
C GLY A 10 12.36 11.74 21.56
N THR A 11 13.07 11.50 22.65
CA THR A 11 13.19 10.20 23.31
C THR A 11 11.87 9.85 23.99
N GLY A 12 10.94 9.18 23.29
CA GLY A 12 9.68 8.75 23.90
C GLY A 12 8.70 8.11 22.92
N LEU A 13 8.29 6.87 23.20
CA LEU A 13 7.35 6.02 22.44
C LEU A 13 5.89 6.53 22.45
N GLU A 14 5.65 7.84 22.47
CA GLU A 14 4.28 8.37 22.44
C GLU A 14 3.83 8.62 20.98
N PRO A 15 2.77 7.95 20.50
CA PRO A 15 2.24 8.21 19.18
C PRO A 15 1.60 9.61 19.11
N PRO A 16 1.63 10.28 17.94
CA PRO A 16 1.01 11.57 17.78
C PRO A 16 -0.52 11.48 17.96
N ALA A 17 -1.13 12.54 18.49
CA ALA A 17 -2.58 12.64 18.68
C ALA A 17 -3.38 12.51 17.36
N ALA A 18 -2.77 12.86 16.22
CA ALA A 18 -3.32 12.64 14.89
C ALA A 18 -2.20 12.30 13.90
N PHE A 19 -2.48 11.38 12.98
CA PHE A 19 -1.53 10.96 11.97
C PHE A 19 -2.23 10.59 10.66
N SER A 20 -1.66 11.02 9.54
CA SER A 20 -2.11 10.63 8.22
C SER A 20 -0.94 10.59 7.24
N TRP A 21 -0.75 9.43 6.61
CA TRP A 21 0.19 9.28 5.49
C TRP A 21 -0.21 10.12 4.26
N ARG A 22 -1.46 10.60 4.17
CA ARG A 22 -1.92 11.49 3.08
C ARG A 22 -1.42 12.93 3.21
N SER A 23 -0.93 13.34 4.38
CA SER A 23 -0.62 14.74 4.66
C SER A 23 0.58 14.91 5.59
N ARG A 24 1.54 13.99 5.55
CA ARG A 24 2.73 14.04 6.41
C ARG A 24 3.73 15.02 5.80
N GLY A 25 4.06 16.10 6.51
CA GLY A 25 4.99 17.12 6.02
C GLY A 25 4.55 17.80 4.71
N GLY A 26 3.24 17.94 4.50
CA GLY A 26 2.68 18.54 3.28
C GLY A 26 2.69 17.63 2.04
N ARG A 27 3.09 16.36 2.17
CA ARG A 27 3.13 15.37 1.08
C ARG A 27 2.20 14.18 1.37
N SER A 28 1.60 13.63 0.32
CA SER A 28 0.91 12.33 0.37
C SER A 28 1.88 11.20 0.06
N TYR A 29 1.78 10.11 0.82
CA TYR A 29 2.56 8.89 0.66
C TYR A 29 1.72 7.65 0.31
N VAL A 30 0.44 7.86 0.03
CA VAL A 30 -0.49 6.77 -0.30
C VAL A 30 -0.99 6.89 -1.72
N SER A 31 -1.23 5.74 -2.32
CA SER A 31 -1.86 5.57 -3.62
C SER A 31 -3.28 6.12 -3.62
N GLU A 32 -3.76 6.44 -4.82
CA GLU A 32 -5.12 6.90 -5.05
C GLU A 32 -6.15 5.82 -4.65
N ALA A 33 -7.41 6.23 -4.48
CA ALA A 33 -8.50 5.31 -4.20
C ALA A 33 -8.94 4.59 -5.49
N TYR A 34 -9.23 3.30 -5.37
CA TYR A 34 -9.62 2.46 -6.51
C TYR A 34 -10.99 1.81 -6.29
N ASN A 35 -11.65 1.45 -7.39
CA ASN A 35 -12.98 0.83 -7.37
C ASN A 35 -12.93 -0.59 -7.96
N GLN A 36 -13.13 -1.59 -7.09
CA GLN A 36 -13.14 -3.01 -7.47
C GLN A 36 -14.45 -3.48 -8.14
N HIS A 37 -15.51 -2.66 -8.10
CA HIS A 37 -16.86 -3.06 -8.55
C HIS A 37 -17.13 -2.77 -10.03
N ILE A 38 -16.16 -2.21 -10.75
CA ILE A 38 -16.27 -1.87 -12.18
C ILE A 38 -15.15 -2.55 -12.99
N PRO A 39 -15.39 -2.91 -14.25
CA PRO A 39 -16.65 -2.76 -15.01
C PRO A 39 -17.74 -3.77 -14.61
N GLN A 40 -17.39 -4.77 -13.80
CA GLN A 40 -18.30 -5.78 -13.27
C GLN A 40 -17.99 -5.99 -11.80
N TYR A 41 -18.99 -6.41 -11.03
CA TYR A 41 -18.79 -6.71 -9.62
C TYR A 41 -17.75 -7.82 -9.45
N CYS A 42 -16.75 -7.56 -8.60
CA CYS A 42 -15.76 -8.52 -8.17
C CYS A 42 -15.47 -8.30 -6.68
N GLY A 43 -15.60 -9.34 -5.86
CA GLY A 43 -15.25 -9.36 -4.44
C GLY A 43 -13.74 -9.44 -4.19
N SER A 44 -12.98 -8.50 -4.76
CA SER A 44 -11.51 -8.44 -4.75
C SER A 44 -10.92 -7.42 -3.76
N CYS A 45 -11.68 -7.02 -2.74
CA CYS A 45 -11.25 -6.04 -1.73
C CYS A 45 -9.90 -6.41 -1.09
N TRP A 46 -9.71 -7.70 -0.81
CA TRP A 46 -8.48 -8.29 -0.26
C TRP A 46 -7.26 -8.06 -1.16
N ALA A 47 -7.43 -8.15 -2.48
CA ALA A 47 -6.35 -7.91 -3.44
C ALA A 47 -6.04 -6.42 -3.55
N PHE A 48 -7.06 -5.57 -3.64
CA PHE A 48 -6.92 -4.11 -3.73
C PHE A 48 -6.26 -3.54 -2.47
N ALA A 49 -6.71 -3.96 -1.28
CA ALA A 49 -6.16 -3.49 -0.01
C ALA A 49 -4.69 -3.90 0.15
N ALA A 50 -4.34 -5.16 -0.09
CA ALA A 50 -2.97 -5.64 0.07
C ALA A 50 -2.00 -4.99 -0.94
N THR A 51 -2.40 -4.90 -2.20
CA THR A 51 -1.57 -4.27 -3.25
C THR A 51 -1.38 -2.77 -3.01
N GLY A 52 -2.43 -2.06 -2.57
CA GLY A 52 -2.33 -0.65 -2.17
C GLY A 52 -1.39 -0.44 -0.99
N VAL A 53 -1.52 -1.23 0.08
CA VAL A 53 -0.61 -1.13 1.25
C VAL A 53 0.84 -1.43 0.87
N LEU A 54 1.08 -2.44 0.03
CA LEU A 54 2.44 -2.78 -0.43
C LEU A 54 3.07 -1.64 -1.24
N ALA A 55 2.32 -1.05 -2.16
CA ALA A 55 2.73 0.11 -2.93
C ALA A 55 3.09 1.31 -2.03
N ASP A 56 2.19 1.67 -1.12
CA ASP A 56 2.36 2.80 -0.21
C ASP A 56 3.58 2.61 0.69
N ARG A 57 3.75 1.42 1.27
CA ARG A 57 4.89 1.14 2.15
C ARG A 57 6.22 1.12 1.40
N TRP A 58 6.24 0.63 0.16
CA TRP A 58 7.44 0.73 -0.67
C TRP A 58 7.78 2.20 -0.94
N TYR A 59 6.80 3.02 -1.31
CA TYR A 59 7.00 4.45 -1.54
C TYR A 59 7.50 5.19 -0.29
N ILE A 60 6.88 4.94 0.87
CA ILE A 60 7.32 5.50 2.16
C ILE A 60 8.78 5.12 2.43
N LYS A 61 9.14 3.85 2.20
CA LYS A 61 10.51 3.37 2.38
C LYS A 61 11.49 4.14 1.48
N GLU A 62 11.21 4.24 0.19
CA GLU A 62 12.13 4.90 -0.75
C GLU A 62 12.27 6.39 -0.50
N VAL A 63 11.17 7.11 -0.21
CA VAL A 63 11.22 8.55 0.02
C VAL A 63 11.86 8.89 1.36
N LEU A 64 11.54 8.17 2.44
CA LEU A 64 11.99 8.53 3.80
C LEU A 64 13.33 7.92 4.19
N HIS A 65 13.66 6.72 3.70
CA HIS A 65 14.89 6.03 4.09
C HIS A 65 15.97 6.09 3.02
N SER A 66 15.60 5.99 1.74
CA SER A 66 16.56 6.00 0.64
C SER A 66 16.86 7.41 0.11
N ASN A 67 16.20 8.45 0.64
CA ASN A 67 16.24 9.84 0.19
C ASN A 67 16.02 10.00 -1.33
N LEU A 68 15.25 9.08 -1.93
CA LEU A 68 14.92 9.10 -3.35
C LEU A 68 13.78 10.08 -3.58
N THR A 69 14.13 11.34 -3.84
CA THR A 69 13.17 12.42 -4.11
C THR A 69 12.33 12.15 -5.36
N ASP A 70 12.90 11.39 -6.30
CA ASP A 70 12.31 11.03 -7.60
C ASP A 70 11.64 9.65 -7.59
N ALA A 71 11.49 9.01 -6.42
CA ALA A 71 10.71 7.79 -6.34
C ALA A 71 9.29 8.05 -6.89
N LEU A 72 8.85 7.20 -7.82
CA LEU A 72 7.49 7.26 -8.36
C LEU A 72 6.60 6.36 -7.51
N LEU A 73 5.46 6.87 -7.06
CA LEU A 73 4.44 6.05 -6.41
C LEU A 73 3.87 5.08 -7.45
N ARG A 74 4.12 3.78 -7.25
CA ARG A 74 3.71 2.71 -8.17
C ARG A 74 2.41 2.07 -7.74
N ARG A 75 1.54 1.74 -8.69
CA ARG A 75 0.32 0.99 -8.44
C ARG A 75 0.58 -0.49 -8.73
N LEU A 76 0.55 -1.35 -7.72
CA LEU A 76 0.68 -2.78 -7.96
C LEU A 76 -0.60 -3.37 -8.61
N SER A 77 -0.42 -4.29 -9.56
CA SER A 77 -1.50 -4.88 -10.34
C SER A 77 -2.35 -5.85 -9.52
N SER A 78 -3.49 -5.38 -9.01
CA SER A 78 -4.51 -6.23 -8.40
C SER A 78 -5.04 -7.30 -9.38
N GLN A 79 -5.02 -7.02 -10.69
CA GLN A 79 -5.44 -7.99 -11.70
C GLN A 79 -4.44 -9.15 -11.82
N TYR A 80 -3.13 -8.90 -11.70
CA TYR A 80 -2.14 -9.98 -11.64
C TYR A 80 -2.37 -10.89 -10.44
N VAL A 81 -2.69 -10.31 -9.28
CA VAL A 81 -3.04 -11.09 -8.08
C VAL A 81 -4.23 -12.01 -8.34
N LEU A 82 -5.29 -11.49 -8.97
CA LEU A 82 -6.49 -12.26 -9.29
C LEU A 82 -6.25 -13.35 -10.36
N SER A 83 -5.53 -12.99 -11.43
CA SER A 83 -5.35 -13.88 -12.60
C SER A 83 -4.24 -14.90 -12.40
N CYS A 84 -3.18 -14.56 -11.68
CA CYS A 84 -1.94 -15.34 -11.63
C CYS A 84 -1.52 -15.71 -10.20
N GLY A 85 -1.92 -14.93 -9.20
CA GLY A 85 -1.50 -15.13 -7.81
C GLY A 85 -1.89 -16.49 -7.21
N ASN A 86 -2.97 -17.09 -7.72
CA ASN A 86 -3.44 -18.39 -7.26
C ASN A 86 -2.49 -19.55 -7.58
N ASN A 87 -1.70 -19.45 -8.65
CA ASN A 87 -0.71 -20.47 -9.01
C ASN A 87 0.44 -20.55 -8.00
N VAL A 88 0.63 -19.49 -7.19
CA VAL A 88 1.73 -19.38 -6.23
C VAL A 88 1.21 -19.50 -4.79
N SER A 89 0.16 -18.77 -4.46
CA SER A 89 -0.28 -18.57 -3.06
C SER A 89 -1.72 -18.98 -2.78
N LYS A 90 -2.50 -19.33 -3.81
CA LYS A 90 -3.95 -19.58 -3.71
C LYS A 90 -4.70 -18.44 -3.00
N CYS A 91 -4.33 -17.19 -3.30
CA CYS A 91 -4.75 -16.00 -2.57
C CYS A 91 -6.24 -15.64 -2.70
N GLY A 92 -6.95 -16.05 -3.75
CA GLY A 92 -8.39 -15.86 -3.87
C GLY A 92 -8.90 -15.54 -5.27
N THR A 93 -10.20 -15.27 -5.37
CA THR A 93 -10.90 -14.98 -6.63
C THR A 93 -11.84 -13.77 -6.46
N CYS A 94 -12.67 -13.48 -7.47
CA CYS A 94 -13.77 -12.52 -7.34
C CYS A 94 -14.86 -12.94 -6.35
N ASN A 95 -14.83 -14.17 -5.82
CA ASN A 95 -15.75 -14.64 -4.79
C ASN A 95 -15.15 -14.53 -3.37
N GLY A 96 -14.05 -13.77 -3.22
CA GLY A 96 -13.35 -13.59 -1.95
C GLY A 96 -11.95 -14.21 -1.95
N GLY A 97 -11.17 -13.88 -0.92
CA GLY A 97 -9.77 -14.23 -0.80
C GLY A 97 -9.15 -13.73 0.49
N SER A 98 -7.82 -13.87 0.58
CA SER A 98 -7.03 -13.51 1.76
C SER A 98 -5.91 -12.57 1.38
N ASP A 99 -5.91 -11.39 2.00
CA ASP A 99 -4.83 -10.40 1.93
C ASP A 99 -3.51 -10.95 2.49
N ALA A 100 -3.56 -11.76 3.55
CA ALA A 100 -2.39 -12.47 4.10
C ALA A 100 -1.67 -13.32 3.02
N LEU A 101 -2.45 -13.99 2.16
CA LEU A 101 -1.88 -14.76 1.05
C LEU A 101 -1.35 -13.88 -0.10
N VAL A 102 -1.84 -12.64 -0.26
CA VAL A 102 -1.24 -11.65 -1.17
C VAL A 102 0.10 -11.17 -0.64
N TYR A 103 0.24 -10.93 0.66
CA TYR A 103 1.55 -10.65 1.26
C TYR A 103 2.50 -11.83 1.09
N ARG A 104 2.01 -13.07 1.25
CA ARG A 104 2.80 -14.28 0.96
C ARG A 104 3.18 -14.36 -0.52
N LEU A 105 2.28 -14.02 -1.45
CA LEU A 105 2.59 -13.91 -2.87
C LEU A 105 3.75 -12.93 -3.10
N ALA A 106 3.70 -11.74 -2.49
CA ALA A 106 4.75 -10.74 -2.63
C ALA A 106 6.12 -11.17 -2.07
N GLN A 107 6.15 -12.14 -1.15
CA GLN A 107 7.39 -12.76 -0.66
C GLN A 107 7.96 -13.79 -1.64
N LEU A 108 7.09 -14.49 -2.38
CA LEU A 108 7.45 -15.62 -3.23
C LEU A 108 7.61 -15.23 -4.70
N ALA A 109 6.96 -14.16 -5.14
CA ALA A 109 6.92 -13.70 -6.52
C ALA A 109 6.81 -12.17 -6.59
N ARG A 110 7.19 -11.60 -7.73
CA ARG A 110 7.00 -10.18 -8.00
C ARG A 110 5.57 -9.91 -8.44
N ILE A 111 4.91 -8.95 -7.79
CA ILE A 111 3.68 -8.35 -8.29
C ILE A 111 4.10 -7.17 -9.18
N PRO A 112 3.74 -7.14 -10.47
CA PRO A 112 4.09 -6.02 -11.35
C PRO A 112 3.30 -4.77 -10.99
N ASP A 113 3.84 -3.60 -11.33
CA ASP A 113 3.11 -2.33 -11.42
C ASP A 113 2.28 -2.22 -12.72
#